data_AF-A0A948SF44-F1
#
_entry.id   AF-A0A948SF44-F1
#
_cell.length_a   1.000
_cell.length_b   1.000
_cell.length_c   1.000
_cell.angle_alpha   90.00
_cell.angle_beta   90.00
_cell.angle_gamma   90.00
#
_symmetry.space_group_name_H-M   'P 1'
#
loop_
_entity.id
_entity.type
_entity.pdbx_description
1 polymer ?
#
loop_
_entity_poly.entity_id
_entity_poly.type
_entity_poly.pdbx_seq_one_letter_code
_entity_poly.pdbx_strand_id
1 'polypeptide(L)' 'MRRIQDAGSGTNIGDIPFRFIPCMVAGLAYYLAQKLPGIDPNRVPMLKADYEQQWMLAEQEDREKAAIRFVPRNLFYYR' A
#
# COMPACT_ATOMS: atom_id res chain seq x y z
N MET A 1 -18.42 0.25 -8.14
CA MET A 1 -17.38 0.36 -9.18
C MET A 1 -17.04 1.85 -9.34
N ARG A 2 -16.06 2.36 -8.60
CA ARG A 2 -15.66 3.78 -8.67
C ARG A 2 -14.55 3.92 -9.71
N ARG A 3 -14.85 4.61 -10.81
CA ARG A 3 -13.88 5.00 -11.83
C ARG A 3 -13.00 6.11 -11.27
N ILE A 4 -11.70 6.03 -11.54
CA ILE A 4 -10.72 7.07 -11.21
C ILE A 4 -11.26 8.39 -11.77
N GLN A 5 -11.49 9.37 -10.88
CA GLN A 5 -11.95 10.69 -11.27
C GLN A 5 -10.79 11.44 -11.92
N ASP A 6 -11.12 12.25 -12.92
CA ASP A 6 -10.19 13.09 -13.66
C ASP A 6 -9.27 13.87 -12.70
N ALA A 7 -7.96 13.67 -12.86
CA ALA A 7 -6.95 14.39 -12.12
C ALA A 7 -6.86 15.79 -12.71
N GLY A 8 -7.66 16.72 -12.19
CA GLY A 8 -7.59 18.15 -12.51
C GLY A 8 -6.22 18.77 -12.18
N SER A 9 -6.18 20.07 -11.87
CA SER A 9 -4.97 20.93 -11.69
C SER A 9 -3.94 20.52 -10.60
N GLY A 10 -3.66 19.24 -10.38
CA GLY A 10 -2.65 18.76 -9.41
C GLY A 10 -3.07 18.90 -7.94
N THR A 11 -4.27 19.40 -7.65
CA THR A 11 -4.78 19.61 -6.29
C THR A 11 -5.62 18.44 -5.76
N ASN A 12 -6.06 17.54 -6.64
CA ASN A 12 -6.82 16.37 -6.26
C ASN A 12 -5.84 15.29 -5.83
N ILE A 13 -5.60 15.20 -4.52
CA ILE A 13 -4.97 14.03 -3.90
C ILE A 13 -5.86 12.86 -4.30
N GLY A 14 -5.36 11.95 -5.15
CA GLY A 14 -6.13 10.77 -5.54
C GLY A 14 -6.64 10.05 -4.30
N ASP A 15 -7.82 9.42 -4.38
CA ASP A 15 -8.45 8.65 -3.29
C ASP A 15 -7.60 7.42 -2.93
N ILE A 16 -6.41 7.65 -2.42
CA ILE A 16 -5.40 6.69 -2.02
C ILE A 16 -5.08 7.01 -0.57
N PRO A 17 -5.13 6.03 0.35
CA PRO A 17 -4.69 6.27 1.71
C PRO A 17 -3.26 6.80 1.72
N PHE A 18 -2.99 7.85 2.51
CA PHE A 18 -1.70 8.53 2.56
C PHE A 18 -0.50 7.57 2.72
N ARG A 19 -0.69 6.47 3.45
CA ARG A 19 0.29 5.40 3.67
C ARG A 19 0.76 4.68 2.38
N PHE A 20 -0.08 4.61 1.35
CA PHE A 20 0.27 3.98 0.07
C PHE A 20 0.96 4.92 -0.91
N ILE A 21 0.99 6.23 -0.64
CA ILE A 21 1.70 7.21 -1.47
C ILE A 21 3.19 6.86 -1.66
N PRO A 22 3.99 6.57 -0.61
CA PRO A 22 5.40 6.20 -0.80
C PRO A 22 5.58 4.93 -1.64
N CYS A 23 4.73 3.93 -1.43
CA CYS A 23 4.74 2.70 -2.23
C CYS A 23 4.39 2.95 -3.71
N MET A 24 3.41 3.81 -3.99
CA MET A 24 3.04 4.19 -5.35
C MET A 24 4.18 4.92 -6.07
N VAL A 25 4.84 5.85 -5.39
CA VAL A 25 5.99 6.59 -5.93
C VAL A 25 7.17 5.65 -6.21
N ALA A 26 7.50 4.75 -5.29
CA ALA A 26 8.56 3.75 -5.49
C ALA A 26 8.27 2.80 -6.66
N GLY A 27 7.01 2.34 -6.79
CA GLY A 27 6.59 1.49 -7.91
C GLY A 27 6.67 2.21 -9.26
N LEU A 28 6.27 3.48 -9.31
CA LEU A 28 6.44 4.34 -10.49
C LEU A 28 7.93 4.51 -10.85
N ALA A 29 8.78 4.79 -9.86
CA ALA A 29 10.22 4.94 -10.08
C ALA A 29 10.85 3.65 -10.65
N TYR A 30 10.45 2.48 -10.15
CA TYR A 30 10.87 1.18 -10.70
C TYR A 30 10.43 1.00 -12.16
N TYR A 31 9.16 1.28 -12.48
CA TYR A 31 8.67 1.17 -13.86
C TYR A 31 9.31 2.18 -14.82
N LEU A 32 9.59 3.40 -14.35
CA LEU A 32 10.31 4.41 -15.11
C LEU A 32 11.75 3.96 -15.38
N ALA A 33 12.45 3.43 -14.37
CA ALA A 33 13.80 2.92 -14.52
C ALA A 33 13.93 1.79 -15.56
N GLN A 34 12.88 0.99 -15.76
CA GLN A 34 12.84 -0.04 -16.80
C GLN A 34 12.61 0.50 -18.23
N LYS A 35 11.99 1.67 -18.36
CA LYS A 35 11.53 2.20 -19.65
C LYS A 35 12.36 3.38 -20.15
N LEU A 36 12.99 4.14 -19.26
CA LEU A 36 13.76 5.33 -19.62
C LEU A 36 15.16 4.98 -20.15
N PRO A 37 15.56 5.54 -21.29
CA PRO A 37 16.95 5.45 -21.75
C PRO A 37 17.87 6.26 -20.84
N GLY A 38 19.08 5.75 -20.56
CA GLY A 38 20.09 6.45 -19.76
C GLY A 38 20.03 6.21 -18.25
N ILE A 39 19.14 5.33 -17.77
CA ILE A 39 19.15 4.84 -16.40
C ILE A 39 20.18 3.72 -16.26
N ASP A 40 21.01 3.77 -15.22
CA ASP A 40 21.92 2.68 -14.87
C ASP A 40 21.12 1.40 -14.52
N PRO A 41 21.31 0.28 -15.25
CA PRO A 41 20.62 -0.98 -14.98
C PRO A 41 20.80 -1.51 -13.55
N ASN A 42 21.89 -1.14 -12.88
CA ASN A 42 22.17 -1.55 -11.51
C ASN A 42 21.22 -0.91 -10.48
N ARG A 43 20.50 0.16 -10.86
CA ARG A 43 19.49 0.82 -10.02
C ARG A 43 18.15 0.11 -10.03
N VAL A 44 17.83 -0.64 -11.08
CA VAL A 44 16.58 -1.38 -11.22
C VAL A 44 16.35 -2.38 -10.05
N PRO A 45 17.31 -3.24 -9.67
CA PRO A 45 17.10 -4.14 -8.54
C PRO A 45 16.99 -3.40 -7.20
N MET A 46 17.70 -2.30 -7.02
CA MET A 46 17.58 -1.46 -5.81
C MET A 46 16.18 -0.84 -5.70
N LEU A 47 15.65 -0.28 -6.79
CA LEU A 47 14.30 0.30 -6.84
C LEU A 47 13.21 -0.74 -6.64
N LYS A 48 13.43 -1.97 -7.11
CA LYS A 48 12.55 -3.10 -6.84
C LYS A 48 12.49 -3.43 -5.35
N ALA A 49 13.65 -3.53 -4.70
CA ALA A 49 13.73 -3.82 -3.27
C ALA A 49 13.08 -2.72 -2.43
N ASP A 50 13.30 -1.45 -2.78
CA ASP A 50 12.65 -0.31 -2.12
C ASP A 50 11.12 -0.37 -2.26
N TYR A 51 10.61 -0.64 -3.47
CA TYR A 51 9.18 -0.83 -3.69
C TYR A 51 8.59 -1.97 -2.82
N GLU A 52 9.22 -3.14 -2.79
CA GLU A 52 8.76 -4.28 -1.99
C GLU A 52 8.74 -3.96 -0.49
N GLN A 53 9.73 -3.23 0.00
CA GLN A 53 9.80 -2.78 1.39
C GLN A 53 8.66 -1.79 1.71
N GLN A 54 8.43 -0.77 0.87
CA GLN A 54 7.35 0.21 1.09
C GLN A 54 5.97 -0.44 1.02
N TRP A 55 5.79 -1.43 0.15
CA TRP A 55 4.56 -2.21 0.07
C TRP A 55 4.30 -2.96 1.39
N MET A 56 5.32 -3.66 1.90
CA MET A 56 5.23 -4.41 3.14
C MET A 56 4.87 -3.51 4.33
N LEU A 57 5.48 -2.33 4.43
CA LEU A 57 5.18 -1.35 5.49
C LEU A 57 3.74 -0.85 5.40
N ALA A 58 3.27 -0.51 4.20
CA ALA A 58 1.91 -0.04 3.99
C ALA A 58 0.85 -1.11 4.28
N GLU A 59 1.13 -2.38 3.94
CA GLU A 59 0.25 -3.53 4.20
C GLU A 59 0.19 -3.86 5.70
N GLN A 60 1.35 -3.91 6.37
CA GLN A 60 1.42 -4.32 7.78
C GLN A 60 0.73 -3.34 8.73
N GLU A 61 0.71 -2.06 8.38
CA GLU A 61 0.04 -1.02 9.17
C GLU A 61 -1.49 -1.20 9.19
N ASP A 62 -2.07 -1.86 8.17
CA ASP A 62 -3.52 -2.14 8.09
C ASP A 62 -3.92 -3.38 8.92
N ARG A 63 -2.95 -4.14 9.43
CA ARG A 63 -3.26 -5.24 10.34
C ARG A 63 -3.73 -4.68 11.68
N GLU A 64 -5.03 -4.76 11.92
CA GLU A 64 -5.59 -4.60 13.26
C GLU A 64 -4.82 -5.50 14.24
N LYS A 65 -3.98 -4.88 15.09
CA LYS A 65 -3.35 -5.54 16.25
C LYS A 65 -4.32 -5.59 17.44
N ALA A 66 -5.62 -5.59 17.18
CA ALA A 66 -6.61 -5.79 18.22
C ALA A 66 -6.57 -7.27 18.62
N ALA A 67 -6.42 -7.54 19.93
CA ALA A 67 -6.53 -8.90 20.43
C ALA A 67 -7.98 -9.38 20.25
N ILE A 68 -8.25 -10.14 19.20
CA ILE A 68 -9.56 -10.77 19.01
C ILE A 68 -9.67 -11.91 20.03
N ARG A 69 -10.39 -11.63 21.12
CA ARG A 69 -10.67 -12.61 22.18
C ARG A 69 -12.01 -13.27 21.91
N PHE A 70 -11.99 -14.46 21.33
CA PHE A 70 -13.16 -15.33 21.30
C PHE A 70 -13.39 -15.92 22.69
N VAL A 71 -14.46 -15.50 23.36
CA VAL A 71 -14.92 -16.11 24.62
C VAL A 71 -16.27 -16.79 24.39
N PRO A 72 -16.44 -18.06 24.79
CA PRO A 72 -17.73 -18.72 24.73
C PRO A 72 -18.72 -18.00 25.66
N ARG A 73 -19.88 -17.64 25.12
CA ARG A 73 -20.98 -17.07 25.91
C ARG A 73 -21.73 -18.22 26.59
N ASN A 74 -21.49 -18.43 27.89
CA ASN A 74 -22.27 -19.38 28.67
C ASN A 74 -23.69 -18.84 28.87
N LEU A 75 -24.66 -19.30 28.06
CA LEU A 75 -26.08 -19.16 28.39
C LEU A 75 -26.43 -20.21 29.43
N PHE A 76 -26.37 -19.84 30.71
CA PHE A 76 -26.99 -20.64 31.76
C PHE A 76 -28.50 -20.43 31.69
N TYR A 77 -29.22 -21.41 31.14
CA TYR A 77 -30.67 -21.50 31.33
C TYR A 77 -30.92 -22.22 32.65
N TYR A 78 -31.41 -21.51 33.66
CA TYR A 78 -31.98 -22.14 34.86
C TYR A 78 -33.34 -22.74 34.48
N ARG A 79 -33.54 -24.02 34.82
CA ARG A 79 -34.84 -24.69 34.83
C ARG A 79 -35.17 -25.11 36.25
#